data_AF-A0A6N7HK06-F1
#
_entry.id   AF-A0A6N7HK06-F1
#
_cell.length_a   1.000
_cell.length_b   1.000
_cell.length_c   1.000
_cell.angle_alpha   90.00
_cell.angle_beta   90.00
_cell.angle_gamma   90.00
#
_symmetry.space_group_name_H-M   'P 1'
#
loop_
_entity.id
_entity.type
_entity.pdbx_description
1 polymer ?
#
loop_
_entity_poly.entity_id
_entity_poly.type
_entity_poly.pdbx_seq_one_letter_code
_entity_poly.pdbx_strand_id
1 'polypeptide(L)'
;MPAGDSDANSRVPRFDTVLRGYNQRQVNERVTRLTFDLGHVQKSRDEAVAKVAELTKALGSAQQQLIDAKAQLNRITSNPTSNEAMSERQRLMWQLAEEEIAEFKKDAETYDRTTRADADEYSHSMRAKADAHASKTRENADKYAAATRGEADEHAAEIRSNADNYVASTKTAADEYAAGVRAEVQHYSKEQKAKHEATTAELAQRRKALEAEYAKNHSALETEYEGLKARQVAEHDQLMAEARNEVERAAKANEERIGQLDAAARQRREQRDAEAAKQREVLDAKAADKRASLADEAEVALQAQRTELERELAERATVAKDRAGKIVGDAEREAAKIREVVAAERNEAEQILGRRETAAQRQAAKIVDDAKRRADESDKSLTEKRTATEKHLAELEQIAQQQAEKAVADAEARSQASDKEIAERRGRIEKDLTEQQANAKIRAAKIIEDAEQRLAEAQDRTRRADEFERRVSEQVSATYAILGEARRHFSKAMGGEAPDKPADKTVANHPPVTAPAAQSQPRSQQPHSQQSQAQPKPQGNPIKTPVNGNK
;
A
#
# COMPACT_ATOMS: atom_id res chain seq x y z
N MET A 1 130.64 -47.01 42.49
CA MET A 1 129.80 -46.96 43.72
C MET A 1 128.38 -46.69 43.25
N PRO A 2 127.36 -47.48 43.62
CA PRO A 2 127.19 -48.29 44.84
C PRO A 2 127.44 -49.80 44.55
N ALA A 3 127.91 -50.68 45.44
CA ALA A 3 127.56 -50.99 46.84
C ALA A 3 126.12 -51.52 46.95
N GLY A 4 125.95 -52.82 47.22
CA GLY A 4 124.62 -53.39 47.47
C GLY A 4 124.57 -54.90 47.34
N ASP A 5 124.89 -55.56 48.45
CA ASP A 5 124.29 -56.82 48.89
C ASP A 5 124.58 -58.08 48.08
N SER A 6 125.74 -58.63 48.43
CA SER A 6 125.87 -60.00 48.89
C SER A 6 124.71 -60.40 49.81
N ASP A 7 123.70 -61.07 49.27
CA ASP A 7 122.84 -61.93 50.08
C ASP A 7 122.15 -63.02 49.26
N ALA A 8 122.91 -64.04 48.88
CA ALA A 8 122.36 -65.37 48.59
C ALA A 8 123.46 -66.44 48.63
N ASN A 9 124.17 -66.55 49.76
CA ASN A 9 124.80 -67.81 50.14
C ASN A 9 123.73 -68.85 50.56
N SER A 10 122.64 -68.96 49.79
CA SER A 10 121.41 -69.62 50.22
C SER A 10 120.66 -70.36 49.11
N ARG A 11 121.34 -70.85 48.08
CA ARG A 11 120.71 -71.73 47.08
C ARG A 11 121.73 -72.65 46.42
N VAL A 12 122.50 -73.41 47.21
CA VAL A 12 122.70 -74.80 46.77
C VAL A 12 121.32 -75.42 46.93
N PRO A 13 120.56 -75.67 45.84
CA PRO A 13 119.23 -76.24 45.97
C PRO A 13 119.45 -77.62 46.55
N ARG A 14 119.13 -77.80 47.84
CA ARG A 14 119.16 -79.12 48.44
C ARG A 14 118.05 -79.90 47.77
N PHE A 15 118.40 -80.98 47.09
CA PHE A 15 117.40 -81.90 46.58
C PHE A 15 116.75 -82.59 47.77
N ASP A 16 115.43 -82.72 47.77
CA ASP A 16 114.73 -83.44 48.82
C ASP A 16 115.12 -84.93 48.78
N THR A 17 115.32 -85.60 49.92
CA THR A 17 115.65 -87.05 49.95
C THR A 17 114.39 -87.90 50.14
N VAL A 18 114.22 -88.91 49.30
CA VAL A 18 113.17 -89.94 49.40
C VAL A 18 113.81 -91.25 49.91
N LEU A 19 112.99 -92.25 50.29
CA LEU A 19 113.39 -93.50 50.98
C LEU A 19 114.56 -94.28 50.33
N ARG A 20 115.01 -93.89 49.14
CA ARG A 20 116.25 -94.33 48.50
C ARG A 20 116.89 -93.19 47.67
N GLY A 21 117.47 -92.19 48.34
CA GLY A 21 118.31 -91.14 47.72
C GLY A 21 117.60 -89.81 47.41
N TYR A 22 118.25 -88.93 46.64
CA TYR A 22 117.68 -87.62 46.27
C TYR A 22 116.51 -87.74 45.28
N ASN A 23 115.57 -86.80 45.34
CA ASN A 23 114.41 -86.73 44.45
C ASN A 23 114.87 -86.53 43.00
N GLN A 24 114.86 -87.62 42.24
CA GLN A 24 115.36 -87.66 40.88
C GLN A 24 114.65 -86.65 39.96
N ARG A 25 113.38 -86.32 40.20
CA ARG A 25 112.66 -85.31 39.41
C ARG A 25 113.24 -83.92 39.60
N GLN A 26 113.51 -83.52 40.84
CA GLN A 26 114.11 -82.21 41.15
C GLN A 26 115.54 -82.10 40.61
N VAL A 27 116.32 -83.20 40.72
CA VAL A 27 117.67 -83.26 40.17
C VAL A 27 117.65 -83.12 38.65
N ASN A 28 116.84 -83.92 37.96
CA ASN A 28 116.76 -83.88 36.50
C ASN A 28 116.27 -82.52 35.99
N GLU A 29 115.28 -81.91 36.64
CA GLU A 29 114.82 -80.57 36.28
C GLU A 29 115.93 -79.53 36.45
N ARG A 30 116.69 -79.59 37.56
CA ARG A 30 117.81 -78.66 37.79
C ARG A 30 118.97 -78.88 36.83
N VAL A 31 119.33 -80.13 36.55
CA VAL A 31 120.38 -80.47 35.56
C VAL A 31 119.94 -80.00 34.17
N THR A 32 118.67 -80.17 33.81
CA THR A 32 118.13 -79.69 32.53
C THR A 32 118.20 -78.16 32.46
N ARG A 33 117.79 -77.44 33.52
CA ARG A 33 117.91 -75.98 33.59
C ARG A 33 119.37 -75.53 33.52
N LEU A 34 120.29 -76.13 34.27
CA LEU A 34 121.71 -75.80 34.21
C LEU A 34 122.33 -76.09 32.84
N THR A 35 121.91 -77.17 32.18
CA THR A 35 122.36 -77.50 30.82
C THR A 35 121.86 -76.45 29.82
N PHE A 36 120.62 -75.99 29.97
CA PHE A 36 120.07 -74.90 29.18
C PHE A 36 120.80 -73.58 29.44
N ASP A 37 121.00 -73.21 30.71
CA ASP A 37 121.71 -72.00 31.11
C ASP A 37 123.16 -72.01 30.60
N LEU A 38 123.87 -73.15 30.70
CA LEU A 38 125.22 -73.33 30.17
C LEU A 38 125.24 -73.18 28.65
N GLY A 39 124.27 -73.77 27.94
CA GLY A 39 124.14 -73.61 26.50
C GLY A 39 123.88 -72.16 26.08
N HIS A 40 123.07 -71.43 26.85
CA HIS A 40 122.81 -70.01 26.60
C HIS A 40 124.05 -69.14 26.84
N VAL A 41 124.79 -69.38 27.93
CA VAL A 41 126.05 -68.68 28.22
C VAL A 41 127.12 -69.00 27.17
N GLN A 42 127.22 -70.25 26.71
CA GLN A 42 128.13 -70.63 25.64
C GLN A 42 127.78 -69.89 24.34
N LYS A 43 126.50 -69.84 23.96
CA LYS A 43 126.06 -69.09 22.77
C LYS A 43 126.36 -67.59 22.90
N SER A 44 126.06 -66.99 24.05
CA SER A 44 126.35 -65.58 24.33
C SER A 44 127.86 -65.28 24.28
N ARG A 45 128.69 -66.18 24.80
CA ARG A 45 130.15 -66.08 24.70
C ARG A 45 130.60 -66.14 23.23
N ASP A 46 130.07 -67.08 22.46
CA ASP A 46 130.46 -67.27 21.05
C ASP A 46 130.05 -66.06 20.20
N GLU A 47 128.85 -65.48 20.44
CA GLU A 47 128.42 -64.22 19.83
C GLU A 47 129.31 -63.03 20.22
N ALA A 48 129.73 -62.95 21.49
CA ALA A 48 130.65 -61.91 21.94
C ALA A 48 132.03 -62.06 21.28
N VAL A 49 132.56 -63.28 21.17
CA VAL A 49 133.84 -63.56 20.48
C VAL A 49 133.74 -63.21 19.00
N ALA A 50 132.62 -63.51 18.34
CA ALA A 50 132.38 -63.11 16.95
C ALA A 50 132.39 -61.58 16.79
N LYS A 51 131.69 -60.83 17.66
CA LYS A 51 131.72 -59.35 17.65
C LYS A 51 133.11 -58.79 17.89
N VAL A 52 133.89 -59.38 18.80
CA VAL A 52 135.29 -58.97 19.03
C VAL A 52 136.14 -59.22 17.78
N ALA A 53 135.93 -60.34 17.07
CA ALA A 53 136.62 -60.60 15.81
C ALA A 53 136.23 -59.60 14.71
N GLU A 54 134.95 -59.24 14.58
CA GLU A 54 134.48 -58.21 13.64
C GLU A 54 135.06 -56.83 13.96
N LEU A 55 135.04 -56.42 15.23
CA LEU A 55 135.62 -55.16 15.66
C LEU A 55 137.14 -55.13 15.46
N THR A 56 137.83 -56.25 15.69
CA THR A 56 139.27 -56.37 15.41
C THR A 56 139.56 -56.20 13.91
N LYS A 57 138.71 -56.77 13.05
CA LYS A 57 138.81 -56.60 11.60
C LYS A 57 138.52 -55.16 11.17
N ALA A 58 137.46 -54.54 11.71
CA ALA A 58 137.12 -53.15 11.44
C ALA A 58 138.23 -52.20 11.90
N LEU A 59 138.83 -52.45 13.07
CA LEU A 59 139.94 -51.69 13.60
C LEU A 59 141.19 -51.85 12.73
N GLY A 60 141.53 -53.08 12.32
CA GLY A 60 142.65 -53.32 11.40
C GLY A 60 142.45 -52.63 10.05
N SER A 61 141.24 -52.67 9.50
CA SER A 61 140.88 -51.95 8.28
C SER A 61 140.99 -50.43 8.45
N ALA A 62 140.49 -49.88 9.57
CA ALA A 62 140.57 -48.46 9.85
C ALA A 62 142.01 -47.99 10.07
N GLN A 63 142.84 -48.80 10.76
CA GLN A 63 144.26 -48.53 10.94
C GLN A 63 144.99 -48.54 9.60
N GLN A 64 144.71 -49.50 8.72
CA GLN A 64 145.30 -49.55 7.38
C GLN A 64 144.88 -48.34 6.55
N GLN A 65 143.59 -47.98 6.54
CA GLN A 65 143.09 -46.79 5.86
C GLN A 65 143.75 -45.50 6.37
N LEU A 66 144.00 -45.41 7.68
CA LEU A 66 144.68 -44.26 8.29
C LEU A 66 146.16 -44.23 7.92
N ILE A 67 146.85 -45.37 7.86
CA ILE A 67 148.22 -45.47 7.37
C ILE A 67 148.28 -45.05 5.89
N ASP A 68 147.38 -45.55 5.06
CA ASP A 68 147.31 -45.23 3.63
C ASP A 68 147.02 -43.74 3.42
N ALA A 69 146.06 -43.17 4.15
CA ALA A 69 145.74 -41.74 4.12
C ALA A 69 146.91 -40.88 4.63
N LYS A 70 147.62 -41.30 5.69
CA LYS A 70 148.83 -40.61 6.16
C LYS A 70 149.95 -40.68 5.13
N ALA A 71 150.14 -41.83 4.48
CA ALA A 71 151.13 -41.98 3.43
C ALA A 71 150.80 -41.11 2.21
N GLN A 72 149.52 -41.06 1.81
CA GLN A 72 149.03 -40.17 0.76
C GLN A 72 149.25 -38.70 1.12
N LEU A 73 148.85 -38.27 2.32
CA LEU A 73 149.07 -36.91 2.80
C LEU A 73 150.56 -36.56 2.84
N ASN A 74 151.42 -37.47 3.32
CA ASN A 74 152.88 -37.29 3.32
C ASN A 74 153.45 -37.15 1.90
N ARG A 75 152.94 -37.88 0.90
CA ARG A 75 153.36 -37.70 -0.51
C ARG A 75 152.99 -36.31 -1.04
N ILE A 76 151.76 -35.87 -0.79
CA ILE A 76 151.25 -34.56 -1.23
C ILE A 76 152.01 -33.40 -0.55
N THR A 77 152.37 -33.57 0.73
CA THR A 77 153.04 -32.53 1.53
C THR A 77 154.55 -32.48 1.32
N SER A 78 155.22 -33.61 1.11
CA SER A 78 156.68 -33.65 0.95
C SER A 78 157.15 -33.27 -0.46
N ASN A 79 156.33 -33.48 -1.50
CA ASN A 79 156.67 -33.13 -2.89
C ASN A 79 155.51 -32.43 -3.61
N PRO A 80 155.24 -31.15 -3.28
CA PRO A 80 154.06 -30.44 -3.77
C PRO A 80 154.08 -30.13 -5.27
N THR A 81 155.23 -30.23 -5.96
CA THR A 81 155.39 -29.92 -7.39
C THR A 81 155.52 -31.16 -8.29
N SER A 82 155.43 -32.36 -7.72
CA SER A 82 155.38 -33.60 -8.52
C SER A 82 154.08 -33.66 -9.33
N ASN A 83 154.12 -34.15 -10.57
CA ASN A 83 152.94 -34.32 -11.43
C ASN A 83 151.85 -35.19 -10.76
N GLU A 84 152.25 -36.20 -9.99
CA GLU A 84 151.33 -37.05 -9.23
C GLU A 84 150.65 -36.27 -8.09
N ALA A 85 151.42 -35.48 -7.32
CA ALA A 85 150.89 -34.65 -6.23
C ALA A 85 149.97 -33.52 -6.74
N MET A 86 150.26 -32.95 -7.91
CA MET A 86 149.39 -31.97 -8.58
C MET A 86 148.09 -32.61 -9.08
N SER A 87 148.15 -33.80 -9.71
CA SER A 87 146.96 -34.52 -10.16
C SER A 87 146.08 -34.99 -9.00
N GLU A 88 146.68 -35.41 -7.88
CA GLU A 88 145.95 -35.75 -6.65
C GLU A 88 145.33 -34.52 -5.99
N ARG A 89 146.04 -33.40 -5.93
CA ARG A 89 145.49 -32.11 -5.48
C ARG A 89 144.34 -31.63 -6.37
N GLN A 90 144.46 -31.77 -7.68
CA GLN A 90 143.40 -31.40 -8.61
C GLN A 90 142.17 -32.29 -8.43
N ARG A 91 142.36 -33.59 -8.18
CA ARG A 91 141.27 -34.52 -7.82
C ARG A 91 140.60 -34.14 -6.50
N LEU A 92 141.38 -33.78 -5.48
CA LEU A 92 140.84 -33.27 -4.20
C LEU A 92 140.08 -31.95 -4.40
N MET A 93 140.58 -31.04 -5.24
CA MET A 93 139.89 -29.80 -5.59
C MET A 93 138.60 -30.05 -6.38
N TRP A 94 138.59 -31.01 -7.31
CA TRP A 94 137.36 -31.42 -7.99
C TRP A 94 136.39 -32.10 -7.05
N GLN A 95 136.86 -32.94 -6.13
CA GLN A 95 136.00 -33.57 -5.13
C GLN A 95 135.40 -32.51 -4.19
N LEU A 96 136.20 -31.54 -3.75
CA LEU A 96 135.72 -30.42 -2.96
C LEU A 96 134.71 -29.57 -3.74
N ALA A 97 134.97 -29.29 -5.02
CA ALA A 97 134.04 -28.56 -5.87
C ALA A 97 132.73 -29.34 -6.11
N GLU A 98 132.79 -30.67 -6.26
CA GLU A 98 131.61 -31.53 -6.37
C GLU A 98 130.81 -31.55 -5.05
N GLU A 99 131.49 -31.60 -3.91
CA GLU A 99 130.90 -31.47 -2.58
C GLU A 99 130.25 -30.09 -2.38
N GLU A 100 130.92 -28.99 -2.76
CA GLU A 100 130.38 -27.63 -2.73
C GLU A 100 129.15 -27.48 -3.66
N ILE A 101 129.19 -28.05 -4.87
CA ILE A 101 128.04 -28.04 -5.79
C ILE A 101 126.87 -28.85 -5.22
N ALA A 102 127.15 -30.00 -4.59
CA ALA A 102 126.13 -30.81 -3.94
C ALA A 102 125.51 -30.05 -2.74
N GLU A 103 126.33 -29.32 -1.98
CA GLU A 103 125.86 -28.45 -0.90
C GLU A 103 124.99 -27.31 -1.45
N PHE A 104 125.43 -26.59 -2.49
CA PHE A 104 124.62 -25.53 -3.12
C PHE A 104 123.28 -26.04 -3.65
N LYS A 105 123.25 -27.24 -4.27
CA LYS A 105 122.00 -27.85 -4.73
C LYS A 105 121.08 -28.18 -3.56
N LYS A 106 121.63 -28.76 -2.48
CA LYS A 106 120.87 -29.08 -1.28
C LYS A 106 120.31 -27.83 -0.61
N ASP A 107 121.07 -26.75 -0.56
CA ASP A 107 120.65 -25.48 -0.01
C ASP A 107 119.57 -24.83 -0.88
N ALA A 108 119.73 -24.85 -2.21
CA ALA A 108 118.72 -24.37 -3.14
C ALA A 108 117.41 -25.17 -3.04
N GLU A 109 117.47 -26.51 -3.01
CA GLU A 109 116.30 -27.37 -2.80
C GLU A 109 115.63 -27.12 -1.45
N THR A 110 116.43 -26.87 -0.40
CA THR A 110 115.90 -26.54 0.92
C THR A 110 115.20 -25.19 0.90
N TYR A 111 115.81 -24.17 0.29
CA TYR A 111 115.23 -22.84 0.13
C TYR A 111 113.93 -22.85 -0.68
N ASP A 112 113.90 -23.59 -1.80
CA ASP A 112 112.70 -23.75 -2.62
C ASP A 112 111.58 -24.44 -1.83
N ARG A 113 111.93 -25.50 -1.09
CA ARG A 113 110.98 -26.23 -0.25
C ARG A 113 110.43 -25.35 0.86
N THR A 114 111.26 -24.59 1.57
CA THR A 114 110.80 -23.69 2.63
C THR A 114 109.93 -22.58 2.06
N THR A 115 110.35 -21.97 0.95
CA THR A 115 109.57 -20.89 0.30
C THR A 115 108.19 -21.38 -0.15
N ARG A 116 108.10 -22.59 -0.71
CA ARG A 116 106.81 -23.21 -1.06
C ARG A 116 105.97 -23.52 0.17
N ALA A 117 106.57 -24.10 1.22
CA ALA A 117 105.88 -24.41 2.46
C ALA A 117 105.30 -23.14 3.11
N ASP A 118 106.08 -22.06 3.19
CA ASP A 118 105.64 -20.78 3.75
C ASP A 118 104.51 -20.16 2.91
N ALA A 119 104.60 -20.24 1.59
CA ALA A 119 103.56 -19.75 0.68
C ALA A 119 102.25 -20.55 0.78
N ASP A 120 102.35 -21.87 0.92
CA ASP A 120 101.21 -22.76 1.12
C ASP A 120 100.56 -22.50 2.49
N GLU A 121 101.34 -22.36 3.56
CA GLU A 121 100.87 -22.03 4.90
C GLU A 121 100.15 -20.67 4.93
N TYR A 122 100.75 -19.65 4.31
CA TYR A 122 100.13 -18.34 4.19
C TYR A 122 98.80 -18.41 3.43
N SER A 123 98.78 -19.12 2.29
CA SER A 123 97.56 -19.29 1.48
C SER A 123 96.46 -20.03 2.24
N HIS A 124 96.81 -21.08 2.99
CA HIS A 124 95.89 -21.80 3.85
C HIS A 124 95.36 -20.91 4.98
N SER A 125 96.22 -20.14 5.64
CA SER A 125 95.83 -19.20 6.70
C SER A 125 94.85 -18.15 6.17
N MET A 126 95.11 -17.59 4.98
CA MET A 126 94.23 -16.60 4.36
C MET A 126 92.88 -17.18 3.96
N ARG A 127 92.84 -18.38 3.38
CA ARG A 127 91.58 -19.08 3.07
C ARG A 127 90.78 -19.38 4.34
N ALA A 128 91.42 -19.91 5.37
CA ALA A 128 90.75 -20.21 6.65
C ALA A 128 90.15 -18.95 7.30
N LYS A 129 90.87 -17.81 7.27
CA LYS A 129 90.34 -16.53 7.75
C LYS A 129 89.16 -16.03 6.91
N ALA A 130 89.24 -16.14 5.59
CA ALA A 130 88.17 -15.76 4.68
C ALA A 130 86.91 -16.61 4.91
N ASP A 131 87.06 -17.93 5.03
CA ASP A 131 85.97 -18.86 5.30
C ASP A 131 85.33 -18.59 6.67
N ALA A 132 86.14 -18.35 7.71
CA ALA A 132 85.65 -17.99 9.04
C ALA A 132 84.86 -16.67 9.02
N HIS A 133 85.37 -15.65 8.31
CA HIS A 133 84.66 -14.38 8.16
C HIS A 133 83.34 -14.58 7.40
N ALA A 134 83.36 -15.28 6.26
CA ALA A 134 82.16 -15.55 5.48
C ALA A 134 81.10 -16.33 6.28
N SER A 135 81.52 -17.34 7.05
CA SER A 135 80.64 -18.09 7.95
C SER A 135 80.01 -17.18 9.00
N LYS A 136 80.80 -16.31 9.63
CA LYS A 136 80.30 -15.37 10.65
C LYS A 136 79.35 -14.33 10.07
N THR A 137 79.62 -13.83 8.87
CA THR A 137 78.71 -12.92 8.17
C THR A 137 77.38 -13.60 7.86
N ARG A 138 77.40 -14.85 7.38
CA ARG A 138 76.17 -15.62 7.13
C ARG A 138 75.39 -15.86 8.40
N GLU A 139 76.04 -16.31 9.47
CA GLU A 139 75.37 -16.57 10.75
C GLU A 139 74.71 -15.30 11.31
N ASN A 140 75.39 -14.15 11.23
CA ASN A 140 74.82 -12.88 11.66
C ASN A 140 73.64 -12.44 10.78
N ALA A 141 73.73 -12.63 9.47
CA ALA A 141 72.65 -12.33 8.54
C ALA A 141 71.43 -13.22 8.80
N ASP A 142 71.64 -14.52 9.02
CA ASP A 142 70.57 -15.48 9.33
C ASP A 142 69.89 -15.15 10.67
N LYS A 143 70.67 -14.79 11.70
CA LYS A 143 70.12 -14.33 12.99
C LYS A 143 69.29 -13.06 12.85
N TYR A 144 69.79 -12.07 12.12
CA TYR A 144 69.07 -10.84 11.88
C TYR A 144 67.76 -11.10 11.10
N ALA A 145 67.82 -11.87 10.02
CA ALA A 145 66.65 -12.24 9.23
C ALA A 145 65.61 -13.03 10.06
N ALA A 146 66.06 -13.95 10.91
CA ALA A 146 65.18 -14.69 11.80
C ALA A 146 64.51 -13.78 12.84
N ALA A 147 65.26 -12.85 13.45
CA ALA A 147 64.71 -11.88 14.40
C ALA A 147 63.66 -10.98 13.74
N THR A 148 63.97 -10.41 12.57
CA THR A 148 63.02 -9.55 11.84
C THR A 148 61.76 -10.32 11.42
N ARG A 149 61.89 -11.59 10.99
CA ARG A 149 60.72 -12.42 10.68
C ARG A 149 59.90 -12.71 11.94
N GLY A 150 60.55 -13.05 13.05
CA GLY A 150 59.89 -13.30 14.32
C GLY A 150 59.08 -12.10 14.81
N GLU A 151 59.68 -10.90 14.80
CA GLU A 151 59.01 -9.64 15.16
C GLU A 151 57.82 -9.34 14.23
N ALA A 152 57.99 -9.56 12.92
CA ALA A 152 56.91 -9.36 11.95
C ALA A 152 55.74 -10.34 12.15
N ASP A 153 56.05 -11.62 12.43
CA ASP A 153 55.06 -12.65 12.69
C ASP A 153 54.30 -12.40 14.00
N GLU A 154 54.99 -11.94 15.04
CA GLU A 154 54.41 -11.57 16.33
C GLU A 154 53.47 -10.37 16.18
N HIS A 155 53.92 -9.30 15.51
CA HIS A 155 53.08 -8.13 15.22
C HIS A 155 51.87 -8.49 14.35
N ALA A 156 52.04 -9.37 13.35
CA ALA A 156 50.94 -9.87 12.54
C ALA A 156 49.95 -10.73 13.35
N ALA A 157 50.43 -11.48 14.35
CA ALA A 157 49.57 -12.22 15.27
C ALA A 157 48.80 -11.28 16.21
N GLU A 158 49.45 -10.24 16.73
CA GLU A 158 48.83 -9.21 17.56
C GLU A 158 47.72 -8.48 16.82
N ILE A 159 47.98 -8.02 15.58
CA ILE A 159 46.96 -7.36 14.74
C ILE A 159 45.76 -8.30 14.53
N ARG A 160 46.00 -9.58 14.22
CA ARG A 160 44.93 -10.56 14.03
C ARG A 160 44.11 -10.75 15.31
N SER A 161 44.77 -10.94 16.45
CA SER A 161 44.12 -11.07 17.75
C SER A 161 43.26 -9.84 18.09
N ASN A 162 43.81 -8.63 17.89
CA ASN A 162 43.09 -7.38 18.15
C ASN A 162 41.88 -7.21 17.21
N ALA A 163 42.03 -7.57 15.94
CA ALA A 163 40.92 -7.56 14.98
C ALA A 163 39.82 -8.57 15.37
N ASP A 164 40.19 -9.80 15.72
CA ASP A 164 39.25 -10.84 16.15
C ASP A 164 38.50 -10.41 17.42
N ASN A 165 39.20 -9.83 18.39
CA ASN A 165 38.61 -9.30 19.63
C ASN A 165 37.66 -8.12 19.35
N TYR A 166 38.03 -7.22 18.44
CA TYR A 166 37.18 -6.10 18.04
C TYR A 166 35.90 -6.59 17.34
N VAL A 167 36.03 -7.58 16.43
CA VAL A 167 34.89 -8.20 15.76
C VAL A 167 33.98 -8.91 16.77
N ALA A 168 34.56 -9.69 17.69
CA ALA A 168 33.81 -10.40 18.72
C ALA A 168 33.05 -9.46 19.66
N SER A 169 33.70 -8.40 20.14
CA SER A 169 33.07 -7.40 21.02
C SER A 169 31.96 -6.63 20.31
N THR A 170 32.20 -6.19 19.07
CA THR A 170 31.18 -5.50 18.26
C THR A 170 29.98 -6.40 17.99
N LYS A 171 30.20 -7.67 17.64
CA LYS A 171 29.13 -8.64 17.42
C LYS A 171 28.32 -8.89 18.68
N THR A 172 28.99 -9.09 19.82
CA THR A 172 28.33 -9.31 21.11
C THR A 172 27.47 -8.11 21.49
N ALA A 173 28.00 -6.88 21.38
CA ALA A 173 27.23 -5.66 21.66
C ALA A 173 26.01 -5.51 20.74
N ALA A 174 26.15 -5.86 19.45
CA ALA A 174 25.03 -5.83 18.51
C ALA A 174 23.95 -6.88 18.85
N ASP A 175 24.37 -8.10 19.22
CA ASP A 175 23.46 -9.18 19.61
C ASP A 175 22.71 -8.84 20.91
N GLU A 176 23.39 -8.25 21.89
CA GLU A 176 22.80 -7.75 23.15
C GLU A 176 21.81 -6.61 22.90
N TYR A 177 22.17 -5.63 22.06
CA TYR A 177 21.26 -4.55 21.67
C TYR A 177 20.01 -5.10 20.97
N ALA A 178 20.18 -6.01 20.01
CA ALA A 178 19.07 -6.66 19.34
C ALA A 178 18.19 -7.47 20.30
N ALA A 179 18.78 -8.13 21.30
CA ALA A 179 18.03 -8.83 22.35
C ALA A 179 17.24 -7.86 23.24
N GLY A 180 17.82 -6.72 23.62
CA GLY A 180 17.15 -5.65 24.36
C GLY A 180 15.93 -5.10 23.62
N VAL A 181 16.10 -4.73 22.35
CA VAL A 181 14.99 -4.25 21.50
C VAL A 181 13.89 -5.31 21.37
N ARG A 182 14.25 -6.59 21.17
CA ARG A 182 13.26 -7.68 21.13
C ARG A 182 12.50 -7.81 22.44
N ALA A 183 13.16 -7.70 23.58
CA ALA A 183 12.53 -7.77 24.89
C ALA A 183 11.57 -6.60 25.13
N GLU A 184 11.96 -5.37 24.76
CA GLU A 184 11.10 -4.18 24.83
C GLU A 184 9.86 -4.32 23.96
N VAL A 185 10.01 -4.76 22.70
CA VAL A 185 8.88 -4.99 21.80
C VAL A 185 7.95 -6.07 22.34
N GLN A 186 8.50 -7.16 22.89
CA GLN A 186 7.68 -8.20 23.53
C GLN A 186 6.92 -7.65 24.75
N HIS A 187 7.57 -6.85 25.59
CA HIS A 187 6.93 -6.23 26.75
C HIS A 187 5.80 -5.30 26.32
N TYR A 188 6.08 -4.39 25.39
CA TYR A 188 5.10 -3.46 24.85
C TYR A 188 3.92 -4.20 24.22
N SER A 189 4.17 -5.23 23.40
CA SER A 189 3.10 -6.02 22.77
C SER A 189 2.21 -6.72 23.80
N LYS A 190 2.79 -7.26 24.88
CA LYS A 190 2.03 -7.86 25.99
C LYS A 190 1.20 -6.82 26.71
N GLU A 191 1.76 -5.65 26.99
CA GLU A 191 1.06 -4.55 27.65
C GLU A 191 -0.12 -4.05 26.80
N GLN A 192 0.09 -3.86 25.49
CA GLN A 192 -0.99 -3.45 24.59
C GLN A 192 -2.08 -4.52 24.50
N LYS A 193 -1.71 -5.79 24.42
CA LYS A 193 -2.68 -6.89 24.44
C LYS A 193 -3.49 -6.90 25.74
N ALA A 194 -2.83 -6.73 26.89
CA ALA A 194 -3.50 -6.66 28.18
C ALA A 194 -4.45 -5.46 28.28
N LYS A 195 -4.06 -4.29 27.75
CA LYS A 195 -4.94 -3.10 27.67
C LYS A 195 -6.16 -3.37 26.78
N HIS A 196 -5.97 -4.01 25.64
CA HIS A 196 -7.08 -4.39 24.77
C HIS A 196 -8.00 -5.41 25.45
N GLU A 197 -7.45 -6.45 26.08
CA GLU A 197 -8.25 -7.42 26.84
C GLU A 197 -9.02 -6.74 27.98
N ALA A 198 -8.39 -5.85 28.74
CA ALA A 198 -9.04 -5.10 29.82
C ALA A 198 -10.18 -4.21 29.30
N THR A 199 -9.94 -3.43 28.24
CA THR A 199 -10.98 -2.56 27.65
C THR A 199 -12.13 -3.35 27.06
N THR A 200 -11.86 -4.50 26.43
CA THR A 200 -12.92 -5.39 25.93
C THR A 200 -13.74 -5.99 27.07
N ALA A 201 -13.09 -6.38 28.17
CA ALA A 201 -13.78 -6.86 29.38
C ALA A 201 -14.64 -5.76 30.03
N GLU A 202 -14.13 -4.54 30.13
CA GLU A 202 -14.89 -3.38 30.63
C GLU A 202 -16.11 -3.09 29.75
N LEU A 203 -15.95 -3.09 28.42
CA LEU A 203 -17.07 -2.90 27.48
C LEU A 203 -18.11 -4.02 27.62
N ALA A 204 -17.69 -5.27 27.81
CA ALA A 204 -18.60 -6.38 28.04
C ALA A 204 -19.38 -6.22 29.35
N GLN A 205 -18.72 -5.79 30.43
CA GLN A 205 -19.39 -5.48 31.70
C GLN A 205 -20.38 -4.32 31.56
N ARG A 206 -19.99 -3.24 30.87
CA ARG A 206 -20.86 -2.09 30.62
C ARG A 206 -22.09 -2.46 29.79
N ARG A 207 -21.93 -3.32 28.77
CA ARG A 207 -23.05 -3.87 28.00
C ARG A 207 -24.00 -4.65 28.89
N LYS A 208 -23.48 -5.56 29.70
CA LYS A 208 -24.29 -6.36 30.63
C LYS A 208 -25.04 -5.49 31.65
N ALA A 209 -24.38 -4.45 32.19
CA ALA A 209 -25.01 -3.50 33.09
C ALA A 209 -26.12 -2.69 32.40
N LEU A 210 -25.87 -2.21 31.18
CA LEU A 210 -26.89 -1.51 30.39
C LEU A 210 -28.07 -2.43 30.06
N GLU A 211 -27.83 -3.66 29.63
CA GLU A 211 -28.89 -4.64 29.37
C GLU A 211 -29.76 -4.90 30.60
N ALA A 212 -29.14 -5.02 31.78
CA ALA A 212 -29.86 -5.18 33.05
C ALA A 212 -30.70 -3.93 33.38
N GLU A 213 -30.15 -2.72 33.22
CA GLU A 213 -30.88 -1.46 33.40
C GLU A 213 -32.04 -1.32 32.41
N TYR A 214 -31.84 -1.65 31.13
CA TYR A 214 -32.89 -1.64 30.12
C TYR A 214 -34.00 -2.63 30.45
N ALA A 215 -33.66 -3.87 30.85
CA ALA A 215 -34.65 -4.86 31.25
C ALA A 215 -35.46 -4.39 32.46
N LYS A 216 -34.81 -3.78 33.45
CA LYS A 216 -35.46 -3.21 34.63
C LYS A 216 -36.41 -2.07 34.25
N ASN A 217 -35.94 -1.10 33.48
CA ASN A 217 -36.77 0.03 33.04
C ASN A 217 -37.94 -0.43 32.17
N HIS A 218 -37.72 -1.41 31.29
CA HIS A 218 -38.78 -1.99 30.48
C HIS A 218 -39.85 -2.66 31.34
N SER A 219 -39.45 -3.50 32.31
CA SER A 219 -40.39 -4.15 33.24
C SER A 219 -41.16 -3.14 34.11
N ALA A 220 -40.50 -2.06 34.54
CA ALA A 220 -41.14 -0.98 35.29
C ALA A 220 -42.18 -0.24 34.44
N LEU A 221 -41.81 0.11 33.20
CA LEU A 221 -42.72 0.78 32.27
C LEU A 221 -43.91 -0.10 31.89
N GLU A 222 -43.70 -1.40 31.69
CA GLU A 222 -44.78 -2.37 31.44
C GLU A 222 -45.73 -2.44 32.65
N THR A 223 -45.19 -2.48 33.85
CA THR A 223 -45.97 -2.46 35.10
C THR A 223 -46.77 -1.16 35.22
N GLU A 224 -46.17 0.00 34.92
CA GLU A 224 -46.87 1.29 34.91
C GLU A 224 -47.96 1.34 33.84
N TYR A 225 -47.70 0.82 32.64
CA TYR A 225 -48.66 0.79 31.53
C TYR A 225 -49.86 -0.09 31.85
N GLU A 226 -49.63 -1.32 32.34
CA GLU A 226 -50.72 -2.20 32.79
C GLU A 226 -51.46 -1.60 33.99
N GLY A 227 -50.76 -0.92 34.91
CA GLY A 227 -51.37 -0.17 35.99
C GLY A 227 -52.29 0.96 35.52
N LEU A 228 -51.86 1.75 34.53
CA LEU A 228 -52.67 2.81 33.92
C LEU A 228 -53.88 2.24 33.18
N LYS A 229 -53.70 1.16 32.43
CA LYS A 229 -54.78 0.48 31.72
C LYS A 229 -55.82 -0.08 32.71
N ALA A 230 -55.37 -0.72 33.79
CA ALA A 230 -56.26 -1.20 34.85
C ALA A 230 -57.03 -0.05 35.52
N ARG A 231 -56.38 1.10 35.77
CA ARG A 231 -57.06 2.30 36.28
C ARG A 231 -58.09 2.84 35.29
N GLN A 232 -57.76 2.94 34.01
CA GLN A 232 -58.71 3.38 32.97
C GLN A 232 -59.93 2.46 32.86
N VAL A 233 -59.71 1.14 32.95
CA VAL A 233 -60.82 0.18 32.96
C VAL A 233 -61.68 0.37 34.21
N ALA A 234 -61.06 0.52 35.39
CA ALA A 234 -61.79 0.77 36.64
C ALA A 234 -62.57 2.09 36.62
N GLU A 235 -61.98 3.18 36.11
CA GLU A 235 -62.65 4.47 35.92
C GLU A 235 -63.82 4.37 34.93
N HIS A 236 -63.63 3.66 33.80
CA HIS A 236 -64.71 3.41 32.86
C HIS A 236 -65.84 2.59 33.51
N ASP A 237 -65.52 1.52 34.24
CA ASP A 237 -66.52 0.70 34.92
C ASP A 237 -67.27 1.49 36.00
N GLN A 238 -66.58 2.38 36.72
CA GLN A 238 -67.19 3.32 37.66
C GLN A 238 -68.13 4.28 36.95
N LEU A 239 -67.69 4.94 35.87
CA LEU A 239 -68.54 5.84 35.08
C LEU A 239 -69.76 5.12 34.51
N MET A 240 -69.60 3.87 34.04
CA MET A 240 -70.71 3.07 33.53
C MET A 240 -71.68 2.65 34.64
N ALA A 241 -71.17 2.34 35.84
CA ALA A 241 -72.01 2.05 37.00
C ALA A 241 -72.77 3.31 37.47
N GLU A 242 -72.10 4.46 37.52
CA GLU A 242 -72.71 5.76 37.82
C GLU A 242 -73.78 6.12 36.81
N ALA A 243 -73.51 5.98 35.51
CA ALA A 243 -74.48 6.20 34.45
C ALA A 243 -75.68 5.25 34.55
N ARG A 244 -75.47 3.96 34.85
CA ARG A 244 -76.57 3.01 35.10
C ARG A 244 -77.42 3.43 36.29
N ASN A 245 -76.79 3.82 37.40
CA ASN A 245 -77.48 4.30 38.60
C ASN A 245 -78.26 5.60 38.30
N GLU A 246 -77.72 6.49 37.49
CA GLU A 246 -78.41 7.72 37.05
C GLU A 246 -79.61 7.42 36.16
N VAL A 247 -79.45 6.51 35.18
CA VAL A 247 -80.57 6.03 34.36
C VAL A 247 -81.65 5.37 35.22
N GLU A 248 -81.28 4.58 36.23
CA GLU A 248 -82.24 3.97 37.16
C GLU A 248 -82.98 5.02 37.99
N ARG A 249 -82.27 6.03 38.51
CA ARG A 249 -82.90 7.17 39.21
C ARG A 249 -83.85 7.93 38.29
N ALA A 250 -83.44 8.19 37.05
CA ALA A 250 -84.28 8.87 36.06
C ALA A 250 -85.51 8.03 35.68
N ALA A 251 -85.36 6.71 35.57
CA ALA A 251 -86.47 5.78 35.33
C ALA A 251 -87.47 5.80 36.49
N LYS A 252 -87.01 5.70 37.74
CA LYS A 252 -87.85 5.83 38.94
C LYS A 252 -88.58 7.17 38.99
N ALA A 253 -87.89 8.27 38.73
CA ALA A 253 -88.51 9.60 38.67
C ALA A 253 -89.56 9.71 37.54
N ASN A 254 -89.31 9.08 36.39
CA ASN A 254 -90.28 9.02 35.30
C ASN A 254 -91.49 8.15 35.63
N GLU A 255 -91.31 7.00 36.28
CA GLU A 255 -92.42 6.15 36.77
C GLU A 255 -93.29 6.91 37.78
N GLU A 256 -92.67 7.60 38.74
CA GLU A 256 -93.38 8.47 39.68
C GLU A 256 -94.17 9.57 38.95
N ARG A 257 -93.58 10.19 37.93
CA ARG A 257 -94.24 11.23 37.12
C ARG A 257 -95.41 10.67 36.30
N ILE A 258 -95.28 9.48 35.73
CA ILE A 258 -96.37 8.77 35.04
C ILE A 258 -97.48 8.45 36.03
N GLY A 259 -97.16 7.95 37.22
CA GLY A 259 -98.14 7.69 38.28
C GLY A 259 -98.91 8.94 38.70
N GLN A 260 -98.23 10.09 38.82
CA GLN A 260 -98.89 11.37 39.08
C GLN A 260 -99.82 11.82 37.94
N LEU A 261 -99.40 11.65 36.68
CA LEU A 261 -100.23 11.96 35.51
C LEU A 261 -101.47 11.07 35.42
N ASP A 262 -101.33 9.77 35.70
CA ASP A 262 -102.44 8.83 35.72
C ASP A 262 -103.43 9.14 36.83
N ALA A 263 -102.95 9.49 38.02
CA ALA A 263 -103.80 9.94 39.12
C ALA A 263 -104.57 11.22 38.76
N ALA A 264 -103.90 12.21 38.16
CA ALA A 264 -104.54 13.43 37.67
C ALA A 264 -105.57 13.13 36.55
N ALA A 265 -105.29 12.19 35.66
CA ALA A 265 -106.21 11.76 34.60
C ALA A 265 -107.44 11.03 35.16
N ARG A 266 -107.29 10.23 36.22
CA ARG A 266 -108.42 9.63 36.96
C ARG A 266 -109.29 10.70 37.60
N GLN A 267 -108.68 11.65 38.31
CA GLN A 267 -109.40 12.75 38.94
C GLN A 267 -110.19 13.60 37.92
N ARG A 268 -109.60 13.89 36.75
CA ARG A 268 -110.30 14.59 35.65
C ARG A 268 -111.47 13.79 35.08
N ARG A 269 -111.37 12.45 35.02
CA ARG A 269 -112.48 11.59 34.57
C ARG A 269 -113.62 11.60 35.57
N GLU A 270 -113.33 11.42 36.85
CA GLU A 270 -114.32 11.50 37.93
C GLU A 270 -115.03 12.86 37.96
N GLN A 271 -114.31 13.96 37.75
CA GLN A 271 -114.90 15.29 37.62
C GLN A 271 -115.88 15.38 36.44
N ARG A 272 -115.51 14.86 35.26
CA ARG A 272 -116.38 14.85 34.08
C ARG A 272 -117.61 13.98 34.27
N ASP A 273 -117.46 12.83 34.93
CA ASP A 273 -118.58 11.94 35.22
C ASP A 273 -119.56 12.59 36.22
N ALA A 274 -119.05 13.31 37.22
CA ALA A 274 -119.87 14.11 38.13
C ALA A 274 -120.58 15.28 37.43
N GLU A 275 -119.92 15.96 36.49
CA GLU A 275 -120.54 17.01 35.65
C GLU A 275 -121.64 16.42 34.74
N ALA A 276 -121.39 15.27 34.13
CA ALA A 276 -122.38 14.58 33.29
C ALA A 276 -123.60 14.13 34.10
N ALA A 277 -123.42 13.69 35.35
CA ALA A 277 -124.51 13.36 36.26
C ALA A 277 -125.39 14.59 36.58
N LYS A 278 -124.76 15.73 36.88
CA LYS A 278 -125.49 17.01 37.09
C LYS A 278 -126.25 17.46 35.84
N GLN A 279 -125.67 17.28 34.65
CA GLN A 279 -126.34 17.61 33.40
C GLN A 279 -127.57 16.73 33.13
N ARG A 280 -127.52 15.43 33.49
CA ARG A 280 -128.68 14.53 33.39
C ARG A 280 -129.82 14.95 34.31
N GLU A 281 -129.52 15.31 35.55
CA GLU A 281 -130.51 15.81 36.52
C GLU A 281 -131.25 17.06 36.01
N VAL A 282 -130.53 17.99 35.37
CA VAL A 282 -131.13 19.18 34.75
C VAL A 282 -132.03 18.83 33.56
N LEU A 283 -131.67 17.82 32.76
CA LEU A 283 -132.48 17.38 31.62
C LEU A 283 -133.75 16.64 32.07
N ASP A 284 -133.67 15.84 33.12
CA ASP A 284 -134.83 15.16 33.71
C ASP A 284 -135.83 16.17 34.31
N ALA A 285 -135.33 17.22 34.98
CA ALA A 285 -136.17 18.32 35.46
C ALA A 285 -136.89 19.05 34.31
N LYS A 286 -136.18 19.37 33.22
CA LYS A 286 -136.78 19.99 32.02
C LYS A 286 -137.80 19.10 31.32
N ALA A 287 -137.62 17.79 31.33
CA ALA A 287 -138.56 16.83 30.77
C ALA A 287 -139.85 16.72 31.60
N ALA A 288 -139.77 16.89 32.93
CA ALA A 288 -140.92 16.94 33.81
C ALA A 288 -141.79 18.19 33.56
N ASP A 289 -141.17 19.36 33.45
CA ASP A 289 -141.87 20.63 33.15
C ASP A 289 -142.59 20.59 31.78
N LYS A 290 -141.95 19.98 30.77
CA LYS A 290 -142.55 19.81 29.43
C LYS A 290 -143.77 18.89 29.43
N ARG A 291 -143.84 17.90 30.32
CA ARG A 291 -145.00 17.00 30.45
C ARG A 291 -146.18 17.67 31.14
N ALA A 292 -145.93 18.58 32.08
CA ALA A 292 -146.98 19.37 32.72
C ALA A 292 -147.66 20.33 31.72
N SER A 293 -146.88 21.04 30.89
CA SER A 293 -147.47 21.99 29.93
C SER A 293 -148.32 21.33 28.82
N LEU A 294 -147.96 20.11 28.41
CA LEU A 294 -148.71 19.35 27.39
C LEU A 294 -150.01 18.74 27.94
N ALA A 295 -150.14 18.58 29.26
CA ALA A 295 -151.37 18.11 29.88
C ALA A 295 -152.44 19.23 29.91
N ASP A 296 -152.04 20.46 30.22
CA ASP A 296 -152.95 21.62 30.24
C ASP A 296 -153.45 22.00 28.83
N GLU A 297 -152.62 21.84 27.79
CA GLU A 297 -153.02 22.09 26.39
C GLU A 297 -154.03 21.06 25.85
N ALA A 298 -153.99 19.81 26.34
CA ALA A 298 -154.89 18.75 25.89
C ALA A 298 -156.33 18.89 26.45
N GLU A 299 -156.49 19.49 27.63
CA GLU A 299 -157.79 19.68 28.28
C GLU A 299 -158.60 20.80 27.61
N VAL A 300 -157.93 21.86 27.15
CA VAL A 300 -158.55 22.97 26.40
C VAL A 300 -158.99 22.54 24.98
N ALA A 301 -158.24 21.64 24.33
CA ALA A 301 -158.55 21.16 22.98
C ALA A 301 -159.77 20.22 22.92
N LEU A 302 -160.05 19.46 23.98
CA LEU A 302 -161.18 18.51 24.04
C LEU A 302 -162.55 19.17 24.26
N GLN A 303 -162.59 20.36 24.88
CA GLN A 303 -163.84 21.13 25.02
C GLN A 303 -164.25 21.85 23.72
N ALA A 304 -163.29 22.30 22.91
CA ALA A 304 -163.55 22.95 21.63
C ALA A 304 -164.07 21.97 20.54
N GLN A 305 -163.57 20.73 20.52
CA GLN A 305 -163.99 19.72 19.52
C GLN A 305 -165.41 19.16 19.73
N ARG A 306 -166.00 19.27 20.94
CA ARG A 306 -167.37 18.81 21.22
C ARG A 306 -168.47 19.71 20.66
N THR A 307 -168.21 21.02 20.55
CA THR A 307 -169.18 22.00 20.04
C THR A 307 -169.17 22.12 18.50
N GLU A 308 -168.06 21.74 17.85
CA GLU A 308 -167.90 21.77 16.38
C GLU A 308 -168.62 20.59 15.70
N LEU A 309 -168.60 19.40 16.32
CA LEU A 309 -169.14 18.16 15.75
C LEU A 309 -170.68 18.07 15.71
N GLU A 310 -171.41 18.83 16.55
CA GLU A 310 -172.87 18.91 16.49
C GLU A 310 -173.36 19.81 15.33
N ARG A 311 -172.52 20.72 14.83
CA ARG A 311 -172.84 21.64 13.72
C ARG A 311 -172.58 21.01 12.34
N GLU A 312 -171.57 20.15 12.22
CA GLU A 312 -171.19 19.48 10.95
C GLU A 312 -172.13 18.33 10.51
N LEU A 313 -172.95 17.80 11.42
CA LEU A 313 -173.93 16.74 11.10
C LEU A 313 -175.20 17.26 10.39
N ALA A 314 -175.48 18.57 10.42
CA ALA A 314 -176.62 19.18 9.72
C ALA A 314 -176.29 19.62 8.28
N GLU A 315 -175.03 19.89 7.95
CA GLU A 315 -174.60 20.43 6.64
C GLU A 315 -174.26 19.34 5.60
N ARG A 316 -173.96 18.10 6.04
CA ARG A 316 -173.63 16.96 5.17
C ARG A 316 -174.80 16.36 4.37
N ALA A 317 -176.02 16.92 4.48
CA ALA A 317 -177.18 16.48 3.70
C ALA A 317 -177.35 17.19 2.34
N THR A 318 -176.67 18.32 2.07
CA THR A 318 -176.91 19.14 0.86
C THR A 318 -175.80 19.06 -0.19
N VAL A 319 -174.56 18.80 0.20
CA VAL A 319 -173.38 18.86 -0.70
C VAL A 319 -173.18 17.60 -1.56
N ALA A 320 -173.94 16.53 -1.32
CA ALA A 320 -173.97 15.32 -2.14
C ALA A 320 -174.60 15.52 -3.55
N LYS A 321 -175.09 16.73 -3.89
CA LYS A 321 -175.85 16.99 -5.11
C LYS A 321 -175.06 17.57 -6.30
N ASP A 322 -173.97 18.33 -6.10
CA ASP A 322 -173.35 19.09 -7.22
C ASP A 322 -172.05 18.48 -7.79
N ARG A 323 -171.56 17.37 -7.23
CA ARG A 323 -170.37 16.64 -7.70
C ARG A 323 -170.54 15.96 -9.08
N ALA A 324 -171.71 16.11 -9.72
CA ALA A 324 -172.05 15.54 -11.03
C ALA A 324 -171.84 16.49 -12.24
N GLY A 325 -171.46 17.76 -12.05
CA GLY A 325 -171.44 18.75 -13.16
C GLY A 325 -170.11 18.99 -13.90
N LYS A 326 -168.94 18.66 -13.32
CA LYS A 326 -167.64 19.17 -13.84
C LYS A 326 -166.86 18.21 -14.77
N ILE A 327 -167.38 17.03 -15.07
CA ILE A 327 -166.67 15.99 -15.86
C ILE A 327 -166.85 16.17 -17.40
N VAL A 328 -167.64 17.15 -17.87
CA VAL A 328 -168.00 17.30 -19.30
C VAL A 328 -167.24 18.40 -20.07
N GLY A 329 -166.56 19.34 -19.41
CA GLY A 329 -166.01 20.53 -20.10
C GLY A 329 -164.66 20.37 -20.81
N ASP A 330 -163.85 19.40 -20.41
CA ASP A 330 -162.44 19.32 -20.84
C ASP A 330 -162.23 18.56 -22.16
N ALA A 331 -163.30 18.10 -22.82
CA ALA A 331 -163.23 17.28 -24.03
C ALA A 331 -163.27 18.06 -25.38
N GLU A 332 -163.52 19.38 -25.41
CA GLU A 332 -163.87 20.07 -26.68
C GLU A 332 -162.85 21.03 -27.31
N ARG A 333 -161.71 21.37 -26.68
CA ARG A 333 -160.81 22.42 -27.25
C ARG A 333 -159.55 21.96 -27.98
N GLU A 334 -159.37 20.65 -28.15
CA GLU A 334 -158.45 20.11 -29.18
C GLU A 334 -158.92 20.34 -30.64
N ALA A 335 -160.05 21.02 -30.83
CA ALA A 335 -160.54 21.40 -32.17
C ALA A 335 -159.88 22.68 -32.76
N ALA A 336 -159.01 23.41 -32.05
CA ALA A 336 -158.50 24.72 -32.52
C ALA A 336 -157.06 24.73 -33.09
N LYS A 337 -156.36 23.59 -33.09
CA LYS A 337 -154.95 23.45 -33.52
C LYS A 337 -154.62 23.75 -35.00
N ILE A 338 -155.57 24.07 -35.87
CA ILE A 338 -155.33 24.00 -37.32
C ILE A 338 -155.22 25.38 -38.02
N ARG A 339 -155.40 26.52 -37.33
CA ARG A 339 -155.59 27.80 -38.04
C ARG A 339 -154.44 28.80 -38.17
N GLU A 340 -153.28 28.69 -37.52
CA GLU A 340 -152.29 29.78 -37.69
C GLU A 340 -150.82 29.37 -37.79
N VAL A 341 -150.61 28.47 -38.74
CA VAL A 341 -149.34 28.20 -39.45
C VAL A 341 -148.97 29.33 -40.44
N VAL A 342 -149.63 30.50 -40.39
CA VAL A 342 -149.47 31.57 -41.42
C VAL A 342 -148.71 32.82 -40.91
N ALA A 343 -148.41 32.92 -39.60
CA ALA A 343 -147.81 34.15 -39.04
C ALA A 343 -146.29 34.10 -38.80
N ALA A 344 -145.59 33.01 -39.15
CA ALA A 344 -144.22 32.76 -38.74
C ALA A 344 -143.08 33.44 -39.55
N GLU A 345 -143.29 34.08 -40.71
CA GLU A 345 -142.16 34.31 -41.64
C GLU A 345 -141.65 35.75 -41.83
N ARG A 346 -142.08 36.76 -41.05
CA ARG A 346 -141.81 38.17 -41.44
C ARG A 346 -140.79 39.01 -40.63
N ASN A 347 -140.49 38.75 -39.36
CA ASN A 347 -139.83 39.79 -38.53
C ASN A 347 -138.43 39.47 -37.96
N GLU A 348 -137.78 38.41 -38.42
CA GLU A 348 -136.45 37.99 -37.94
C GLU A 348 -135.26 38.60 -38.72
N ALA A 349 -135.47 39.36 -39.81
CA ALA A 349 -134.40 39.61 -40.79
C ALA A 349 -133.60 40.93 -40.71
N GLU A 350 -134.04 42.00 -40.04
CA GLU A 350 -133.52 43.35 -40.38
C GLU A 350 -132.52 44.06 -39.42
N GLN A 351 -132.31 43.65 -38.16
CA GLN A 351 -131.51 44.50 -37.24
C GLN A 351 -130.18 43.91 -36.71
N ILE A 352 -129.84 42.68 -37.07
CA ILE A 352 -128.62 41.99 -36.60
C ILE A 352 -127.35 42.41 -37.37
N LEU A 353 -127.44 43.11 -38.51
CA LEU A 353 -126.30 43.30 -39.43
C LEU A 353 -125.49 44.62 -39.29
N GLY A 354 -125.94 45.64 -38.55
CA GLY A 354 -125.28 46.98 -38.58
C GLY A 354 -124.22 47.27 -37.51
N ARG A 355 -124.22 46.55 -36.37
CA ARG A 355 -123.45 46.96 -35.17
C ARG A 355 -122.10 46.25 -34.98
N ARG A 356 -121.74 45.30 -35.84
CA ARG A 356 -120.65 44.34 -35.57
C ARG A 356 -119.30 44.65 -36.25
N GLU A 357 -119.24 45.55 -37.23
CA GLU A 357 -117.99 45.83 -37.98
C GLU A 357 -117.09 46.94 -37.39
N THR A 358 -117.66 47.96 -36.73
CA THR A 358 -116.89 49.14 -36.28
C THR A 358 -116.11 48.96 -34.97
N ALA A 359 -116.39 47.90 -34.20
CA ALA A 359 -115.70 47.62 -32.94
C ALA A 359 -114.39 46.82 -33.12
N ALA A 360 -114.25 46.06 -34.22
CA ALA A 360 -113.14 45.13 -34.43
C ALA A 360 -111.80 45.80 -34.83
N GLN A 361 -111.81 47.01 -35.40
CA GLN A 361 -110.59 47.65 -35.92
C GLN A 361 -109.76 48.42 -34.86
N ARG A 362 -110.33 48.82 -33.71
CA ARG A 362 -109.60 49.62 -32.69
C ARG A 362 -108.80 48.79 -31.69
N GLN A 363 -109.04 47.49 -31.60
CA GLN A 363 -108.41 46.61 -30.60
C GLN A 363 -107.09 45.97 -31.09
N ALA A 364 -106.81 46.03 -32.40
CA ALA A 364 -105.58 45.49 -33.00
C ALA A 364 -104.34 46.41 -32.86
N ALA A 365 -104.52 47.73 -32.70
CA ALA A 365 -103.39 48.68 -32.65
C ALA A 365 -102.66 48.73 -31.29
N LYS A 366 -103.31 48.34 -30.17
CA LYS A 366 -102.70 48.38 -28.82
C LYS A 366 -101.78 47.19 -28.50
N ILE A 367 -101.88 46.09 -29.24
CA ILE A 367 -101.17 44.83 -28.94
C ILE A 367 -99.75 44.81 -29.54
N VAL A 368 -99.47 45.67 -30.53
CA VAL A 368 -98.17 45.71 -31.24
C VAL A 368 -97.12 46.58 -30.51
N ASP A 369 -97.53 47.58 -29.74
CA ASP A 369 -96.59 48.48 -29.03
C ASP A 369 -96.05 47.91 -27.70
N ASP A 370 -96.83 47.08 -26.99
CA ASP A 370 -96.38 46.43 -25.75
C ASP A 370 -95.45 45.22 -26.00
N ALA A 371 -95.44 44.68 -27.23
CA ALA A 371 -94.57 43.56 -27.61
C ALA A 371 -93.13 44.01 -27.92
N LYS A 372 -92.90 45.26 -28.35
CA LYS A 372 -91.55 45.78 -28.63
C LYS A 372 -90.77 46.12 -27.35
N ARG A 373 -91.43 46.64 -26.31
CA ARG A 373 -90.76 46.99 -25.04
C ARG A 373 -90.26 45.79 -24.23
N ARG A 374 -90.89 44.62 -24.36
CA ARG A 374 -90.47 43.38 -23.68
C ARG A 374 -89.34 42.62 -24.37
N ALA A 375 -89.03 42.95 -25.63
CA ALA A 375 -87.90 42.37 -26.36
C ALA A 375 -86.57 43.10 -26.05
N ASP A 376 -86.60 44.43 -25.86
CA ASP A 376 -85.39 45.23 -25.57
C ASP A 376 -84.85 45.06 -24.12
N GLU A 377 -85.68 44.59 -23.18
CA GLU A 377 -85.26 44.27 -21.80
C GLU A 377 -84.73 42.84 -21.65
N SER A 378 -85.12 41.88 -22.51
CA SER A 378 -84.57 40.52 -22.48
C SER A 378 -83.16 40.42 -23.08
N ASP A 379 -82.80 41.30 -24.01
CA ASP A 379 -81.46 41.32 -24.62
C ASP A 379 -80.39 41.91 -23.68
N LYS A 380 -80.73 42.84 -22.78
CA LYS A 380 -79.80 43.34 -21.74
C LYS A 380 -79.46 42.30 -20.66
N SER A 381 -80.43 41.48 -20.26
CA SER A 381 -80.31 40.41 -19.27
C SER A 381 -79.44 39.22 -19.75
N LEU A 382 -79.43 38.96 -21.07
CA LEU A 382 -78.58 37.93 -21.68
C LEU A 382 -77.13 38.38 -21.92
N THR A 383 -76.87 39.68 -22.09
CA THR A 383 -75.51 40.25 -22.17
C THR A 383 -74.80 40.34 -20.81
N GLU A 384 -75.53 40.58 -19.72
CA GLU A 384 -74.95 40.56 -18.35
C GLU A 384 -74.63 39.12 -17.87
N LYS A 385 -75.38 38.11 -18.33
CA LYS A 385 -75.08 36.69 -18.05
C LYS A 385 -73.97 36.11 -18.94
N ARG A 386 -73.76 36.65 -20.14
CA ARG A 386 -72.60 36.34 -21.00
C ARG A 386 -71.29 36.94 -20.48
N THR A 387 -71.32 38.18 -19.97
CA THR A 387 -70.13 38.82 -19.37
C THR A 387 -69.72 38.22 -18.01
N ALA A 388 -70.67 37.65 -17.25
CA ALA A 388 -70.37 36.90 -16.02
C ALA A 388 -69.80 35.49 -16.28
N THR A 389 -70.18 34.85 -17.39
CA THR A 389 -69.67 33.51 -17.79
C THR A 389 -68.34 33.60 -18.55
N GLU A 390 -68.08 34.68 -19.28
CA GLU A 390 -66.74 34.99 -19.84
C GLU A 390 -65.71 35.33 -18.74
N LYS A 391 -66.11 35.98 -17.64
CA LYS A 391 -65.23 36.19 -16.46
C LYS A 391 -64.86 34.89 -15.75
N HIS A 392 -65.79 33.94 -15.64
CA HIS A 392 -65.56 32.66 -14.98
C HIS A 392 -64.77 31.65 -15.84
N LEU A 393 -64.76 31.83 -17.18
CA LEU A 393 -63.90 31.10 -18.11
C LEU A 393 -62.48 31.70 -18.17
N ALA A 394 -62.34 33.03 -18.04
CA ALA A 394 -61.04 33.71 -17.97
C ALA A 394 -60.27 33.47 -16.66
N GLU A 395 -60.95 33.28 -15.52
CA GLU A 395 -60.31 32.87 -14.25
C GLU A 395 -59.81 31.40 -14.27
N LEU A 396 -60.49 30.51 -15.01
CA LEU A 396 -60.05 29.12 -15.19
C LEU A 396 -58.92 28.99 -16.23
N GLU A 397 -58.85 29.86 -17.23
CA GLU A 397 -57.70 29.95 -18.15
C GLU A 397 -56.47 30.63 -17.52
N GLN A 398 -56.64 31.61 -16.61
CA GLN A 398 -55.51 32.19 -15.86
C GLN A 398 -54.87 31.21 -14.87
N ILE A 399 -55.65 30.32 -14.23
CA ILE A 399 -55.10 29.29 -13.32
C ILE A 399 -54.41 28.17 -14.11
N ALA A 400 -54.89 27.85 -15.32
CA ALA A 400 -54.25 26.87 -16.21
C ALA A 400 -52.99 27.43 -16.92
N GLN A 401 -52.93 28.73 -17.25
CA GLN A 401 -51.73 29.37 -17.81
C GLN A 401 -50.65 29.65 -16.75
N GLN A 402 -51.01 30.05 -15.52
CA GLN A 402 -50.03 30.24 -14.43
C GLN A 402 -49.39 28.92 -13.94
N GLN A 403 -50.05 27.76 -14.13
CA GLN A 403 -49.47 26.45 -13.83
C GLN A 403 -48.67 25.85 -15.00
N ALA A 404 -48.92 26.28 -16.24
CA ALA A 404 -48.12 25.92 -17.41
C ALA A 404 -46.85 26.79 -17.55
N GLU A 405 -46.90 28.09 -17.22
CA GLU A 405 -45.71 28.96 -17.24
C GLU A 405 -44.73 28.67 -16.09
N LYS A 406 -45.19 28.23 -14.91
CA LYS A 406 -44.29 27.83 -13.81
C LYS A 406 -43.51 26.54 -14.10
N ALA A 407 -44.10 25.62 -14.87
CA ALA A 407 -43.47 24.36 -15.25
C ALA A 407 -42.49 24.52 -16.43
N VAL A 408 -42.71 25.49 -17.32
CA VAL A 408 -41.78 25.83 -18.42
C VAL A 408 -40.65 26.76 -17.92
N ALA A 409 -40.92 27.70 -17.01
CA ALA A 409 -39.88 28.55 -16.41
C ALA A 409 -38.90 27.79 -15.49
N ASP A 410 -39.35 26.77 -14.75
CA ASP A 410 -38.44 25.91 -13.95
C ASP A 410 -37.64 24.92 -14.81
N ALA A 411 -38.12 24.57 -16.01
CA ALA A 411 -37.39 23.75 -16.97
C ALA A 411 -36.39 24.58 -17.80
N GLU A 412 -36.74 25.81 -18.18
CA GLU A 412 -35.84 26.75 -18.87
C GLU A 412 -34.79 27.37 -17.92
N ALA A 413 -35.12 27.63 -16.65
CA ALA A 413 -34.13 28.09 -15.66
C ALA A 413 -33.11 26.98 -15.29
N ARG A 414 -33.51 25.71 -15.32
CA ARG A 414 -32.58 24.57 -15.15
C ARG A 414 -31.76 24.28 -16.41
N SER A 415 -32.32 24.48 -17.60
CA SER A 415 -31.58 24.39 -18.89
C SER A 415 -30.58 25.54 -19.06
N GLN A 416 -30.98 26.79 -18.76
CA GLN A 416 -30.09 27.96 -18.88
C GLN A 416 -29.03 28.01 -17.77
N ALA A 417 -29.32 27.49 -16.57
CA ALA A 417 -28.30 27.32 -15.53
C ALA A 417 -27.31 26.20 -15.87
N SER A 418 -27.76 25.06 -16.44
CA SER A 418 -26.85 24.00 -16.89
C SER A 418 -26.04 24.38 -18.13
N ASP A 419 -26.62 25.14 -19.07
CA ASP A 419 -25.92 25.58 -20.28
C ASP A 419 -24.92 26.72 -19.99
N LYS A 420 -25.21 27.59 -19.02
CA LYS A 420 -24.26 28.62 -18.55
C LYS A 420 -23.12 28.04 -17.72
N GLU A 421 -23.37 27.01 -16.90
CA GLU A 421 -22.32 26.31 -16.15
C GLU A 421 -21.45 25.40 -17.04
N ILE A 422 -22.03 24.79 -18.09
CA ILE A 422 -21.29 24.02 -19.11
C ILE A 422 -20.52 24.94 -20.06
N ALA A 423 -21.04 26.12 -20.42
CA ALA A 423 -20.32 27.12 -21.21
C ALA A 423 -19.18 27.80 -20.43
N GLU A 424 -19.36 28.08 -19.14
CA GLU A 424 -18.29 28.62 -18.28
C GLU A 424 -17.22 27.57 -17.96
N ARG A 425 -17.59 26.29 -17.77
CA ARG A 425 -16.62 25.19 -17.61
C ARG A 425 -15.89 24.85 -18.92
N ARG A 426 -16.56 24.91 -20.08
CA ARG A 426 -15.89 24.80 -21.40
C ARG A 426 -14.99 25.99 -21.68
N GLY A 427 -15.40 27.21 -21.35
CA GLY A 427 -14.59 28.41 -21.51
C GLY A 427 -13.36 28.46 -20.60
N ARG A 428 -13.44 27.98 -19.35
CA ARG A 428 -12.27 27.85 -18.45
C ARG A 428 -11.33 26.73 -18.91
N ILE A 429 -11.87 25.59 -19.35
CA ILE A 429 -11.07 24.47 -19.86
C ILE A 429 -10.39 24.82 -21.19
N GLU A 430 -11.03 25.57 -22.10
CA GLU A 430 -10.38 26.07 -23.32
C GLU A 430 -9.35 27.16 -23.05
N LYS A 431 -9.56 28.03 -22.05
CA LYS A 431 -8.56 29.02 -21.62
C LYS A 431 -7.34 28.35 -21.01
N ASP A 432 -7.54 27.37 -20.13
CA ASP A 432 -6.44 26.61 -19.50
C ASP A 432 -5.72 25.72 -20.52
N LEU A 433 -6.44 25.16 -21.52
CA LEU A 433 -5.84 24.37 -22.60
C LEU A 433 -5.04 25.22 -23.59
N THR A 434 -5.51 26.43 -23.91
CA THR A 434 -4.79 27.38 -24.78
C THR A 434 -3.60 28.04 -24.07
N GLU A 435 -3.70 28.28 -22.76
CA GLU A 435 -2.62 28.80 -21.92
C GLU A 435 -1.57 27.73 -21.61
N GLN A 436 -1.96 26.45 -21.46
CA GLN A 436 -1.03 25.32 -21.39
C GLN A 436 -0.36 25.01 -22.74
N GLN A 437 -1.07 25.12 -23.87
CA GLN A 437 -0.47 24.99 -25.20
C GLN A 437 0.47 26.16 -25.55
N ALA A 438 0.16 27.38 -25.09
CA ALA A 438 1.05 28.54 -25.24
C ALA A 438 2.29 28.41 -24.34
N ASN A 439 2.14 27.99 -23.08
CA ASN A 439 3.26 27.75 -22.17
C ASN A 439 4.11 26.54 -22.59
N ALA A 440 3.52 25.51 -23.20
CA ALA A 440 4.26 24.39 -23.78
C ALA A 440 5.02 24.81 -25.06
N LYS A 441 4.45 25.66 -25.91
CA LYS A 441 5.17 26.24 -27.07
C LYS A 441 6.29 27.20 -26.66
N ILE A 442 6.11 28.00 -25.61
CA ILE A 442 7.16 28.89 -25.07
C ILE A 442 8.30 28.06 -24.45
N ARG A 443 8.00 26.98 -23.72
CA ARG A 443 9.03 26.07 -23.17
C ARG A 443 9.72 25.25 -24.26
N ALA A 444 9.00 24.82 -25.30
CA ALA A 444 9.59 24.13 -26.44
C ALA A 444 10.50 25.05 -27.28
N ALA A 445 10.08 26.31 -27.52
CA ALA A 445 10.90 27.30 -28.21
C ALA A 445 12.16 27.64 -27.41
N LYS A 446 12.07 27.78 -26.09
CA LYS A 446 13.23 28.06 -25.22
C LYS A 446 14.22 26.90 -25.14
N ILE A 447 13.76 25.65 -25.22
CA ILE A 447 14.63 24.46 -25.25
C ILE A 447 15.30 24.30 -26.63
N ILE A 448 14.63 24.70 -27.72
CA ILE A 448 15.20 24.71 -29.07
C ILE A 448 16.24 25.84 -29.20
N GLU A 449 15.96 27.04 -28.67
CA GLU A 449 16.89 28.17 -28.65
C GLU A 449 18.15 27.89 -27.80
N ASP A 450 18.01 27.25 -26.63
CA ASP A 450 19.13 26.87 -25.77
C ASP A 450 19.97 25.72 -26.37
N ALA A 451 19.35 24.87 -27.21
CA ALA A 451 20.06 23.85 -27.99
C ALA A 451 20.80 24.44 -29.21
N GLU A 452 20.22 25.45 -29.87
CA GLU A 452 20.86 26.19 -30.97
C GLU A 452 22.00 27.08 -30.48
N GLN A 453 21.88 27.71 -29.31
CA GLN A 453 22.98 28.46 -28.67
C GLN A 453 24.13 27.55 -28.25
N ARG A 454 23.85 26.34 -27.73
CA ARG A 454 24.90 25.36 -27.41
C ARG A 454 25.57 24.77 -28.66
N LEU A 455 24.85 24.67 -29.78
CA LEU A 455 25.42 24.28 -31.08
C LEU A 455 26.31 25.40 -31.66
N ALA A 456 25.87 26.66 -31.54
CA ALA A 456 26.64 27.83 -31.95
C ALA A 456 27.91 28.02 -31.10
N GLU A 457 27.85 27.82 -29.77
CA GLU A 457 29.03 27.83 -28.90
C GLU A 457 30.00 26.66 -29.18
N ALA A 458 29.48 25.48 -29.56
CA ALA A 458 30.32 24.36 -29.98
C ALA A 458 31.00 24.62 -31.34
N GLN A 459 30.30 25.30 -32.26
CA GLN A 459 30.84 25.75 -33.55
C GLN A 459 31.84 26.91 -33.40
N ASP A 460 31.64 27.80 -32.43
CA ASP A 460 32.61 28.85 -32.11
C ASP A 460 33.83 28.31 -31.36
N ARG A 461 33.68 27.27 -30.52
CA ARG A 461 34.82 26.58 -29.91
C ARG A 461 35.65 25.81 -30.93
N THR A 462 35.01 25.21 -31.94
CA THR A 462 35.72 24.56 -33.06
C THR A 462 36.37 25.59 -33.98
N ARG A 463 35.71 26.70 -34.31
CA ARG A 463 36.37 27.82 -35.02
C ARG A 463 37.54 28.42 -34.26
N ARG A 464 37.43 28.60 -32.94
CA ARG A 464 38.53 29.09 -32.11
C ARG A 464 39.65 28.06 -31.97
N ALA A 465 39.34 26.76 -32.02
CA ALA A 465 40.33 25.70 -32.09
C ALA A 465 41.04 25.69 -33.46
N ASP A 466 40.31 25.86 -34.56
CA ASP A 466 40.86 25.97 -35.92
C ASP A 466 41.70 27.25 -36.10
N GLU A 467 41.28 28.38 -35.51
CA GLU A 467 42.07 29.62 -35.49
C GLU A 467 43.29 29.52 -34.56
N PHE A 468 43.21 28.73 -33.49
CA PHE A 468 44.35 28.44 -32.63
C PHE A 468 45.35 27.51 -33.33
N GLU A 469 44.89 26.47 -34.04
CA GLU A 469 45.72 25.66 -34.93
C GLU A 469 46.33 26.49 -36.07
N ARG A 470 45.58 27.46 -36.61
CA ARG A 470 46.07 28.39 -37.63
C ARG A 470 47.13 29.36 -37.09
N ARG A 471 46.98 29.87 -35.86
CA ARG A 471 48.01 30.71 -35.20
C ARG A 471 49.23 29.91 -34.77
N VAL A 472 49.05 28.66 -34.34
CA VAL A 472 50.16 27.76 -33.99
C VAL A 472 50.91 27.34 -35.25
N SER A 473 50.22 27.07 -36.36
CA SER A 473 50.87 26.83 -37.66
C SER A 473 51.50 28.08 -38.26
N GLU A 474 50.94 29.28 -38.05
CA GLU A 474 51.58 30.54 -38.41
C GLU A 474 52.82 30.83 -37.55
N GLN A 475 52.81 30.56 -36.24
CA GLN A 475 53.99 30.67 -35.36
C GLN A 475 55.08 29.62 -35.68
N VAL A 476 54.68 28.41 -36.09
CA VAL A 476 55.61 27.39 -36.59
C VAL A 476 56.14 27.78 -37.98
N SER A 477 55.34 28.40 -38.85
CA SER A 477 55.83 28.93 -40.14
C SER A 477 56.75 30.14 -39.97
N ALA A 478 56.50 31.01 -38.98
CA ALA A 478 57.32 32.17 -38.67
C ALA A 478 58.66 31.77 -38.04
N THR A 479 58.69 30.71 -37.22
CA THR A 479 59.94 30.15 -36.70
C THR A 479 60.73 29.41 -37.79
N TYR A 480 60.07 28.77 -38.76
CA TYR A 480 60.73 28.26 -39.97
C TYR A 480 61.21 29.37 -40.93
N ALA A 481 60.53 30.53 -40.99
CA ALA A 481 60.97 31.69 -41.76
C ALA A 481 62.23 32.33 -41.16
N ILE A 482 62.32 32.42 -39.83
CA ILE A 482 63.51 32.91 -39.11
C ILE A 482 64.70 31.93 -39.26
N LEU A 483 64.44 30.62 -39.26
CA LEU A 483 65.46 29.60 -39.56
C LEU A 483 65.87 29.59 -41.05
N GLY A 484 65.01 30.11 -41.94
CA GLY A 484 65.29 30.36 -43.37
C GLY A 484 65.99 31.69 -43.67
N GLU A 485 66.01 32.64 -42.72
CA GLU A 485 66.77 33.89 -42.80
C GLU A 485 68.21 33.69 -42.32
N ALA A 486 68.43 32.87 -41.28
CA ALA A 486 69.78 32.51 -40.82
C ALA A 486 70.55 31.63 -41.82
N ARG A 487 69.85 30.88 -42.70
CA ARG A 487 70.47 30.08 -43.78
C ARG A 487 70.78 30.91 -45.05
N ARG A 488 70.28 32.14 -45.15
CA ARG A 488 70.51 33.05 -46.31
C ARG A 488 71.72 33.97 -46.15
N HIS A 489 72.30 34.11 -44.96
CA HIS A 489 73.48 34.97 -44.75
C HIS A 489 74.85 34.29 -44.87
N PHE A 490 74.91 32.96 -45.07
CA PHE A 490 76.19 32.25 -45.23
C PHE A 490 76.42 31.63 -46.62
N SER A 491 75.56 31.90 -47.62
CA SER A 491 75.65 31.29 -48.96
C SER A 491 75.76 32.27 -50.14
N LYS A 492 76.05 33.56 -49.93
CA LYS A 492 76.21 34.51 -51.06
C LYS A 492 77.39 35.47 -50.96
N ALA A 493 78.57 34.88 -50.80
CA ALA A 493 79.82 35.27 -51.46
C ALA A 493 80.59 33.94 -51.71
N MET A 494 80.31 33.16 -52.75
CA MET A 494 80.50 33.48 -54.16
C MET A 494 79.62 32.60 -55.05
N GLY A 495 78.84 33.26 -55.92
CA GLY A 495 78.47 32.78 -57.26
C GLY A 495 77.52 31.59 -57.38
N GLY A 496 76.21 31.87 -57.33
CA GLY A 496 75.21 31.10 -58.09
C GLY A 496 74.34 30.11 -57.29
N GLU A 497 73.56 30.65 -56.34
CA GLU A 497 72.28 30.17 -55.78
C GLU A 497 72.04 28.65 -55.64
N ALA A 498 72.11 28.19 -54.39
CA ALA A 498 72.24 26.81 -53.94
C ALA A 498 71.01 25.88 -54.11
N PRO A 499 71.20 24.55 -54.02
CA PRO A 499 70.24 23.52 -54.43
C PRO A 499 69.66 22.64 -53.30
N ASP A 500 68.71 21.77 -53.70
CA ASP A 500 68.22 20.50 -53.11
C ASP A 500 67.36 20.54 -51.82
N LYS A 501 66.10 20.04 -51.81
CA LYS A 501 65.64 18.61 -51.77
C LYS A 501 66.35 17.82 -50.64
N PRO A 502 65.74 16.81 -49.94
CA PRO A 502 64.66 15.90 -50.36
C PRO A 502 63.66 15.49 -49.21
N ALA A 503 62.50 14.91 -49.54
CA ALA A 503 62.09 13.51 -49.27
C ALA A 503 62.25 13.05 -47.81
N ASP A 504 61.27 12.50 -47.11
CA ASP A 504 60.55 11.22 -47.35
C ASP A 504 60.19 10.78 -45.91
N LYS A 505 59.18 10.00 -45.52
CA LYS A 505 58.56 8.83 -46.11
C LYS A 505 57.50 8.39 -45.08
N THR A 506 56.31 8.02 -45.56
CA THR A 506 55.54 6.79 -45.22
C THR A 506 55.32 6.44 -43.74
N VAL A 507 54.13 5.99 -43.32
CA VAL A 507 53.56 4.69 -43.69
C VAL A 507 52.06 4.66 -43.34
N ALA A 508 51.27 4.20 -44.32
CA ALA A 508 50.06 3.36 -44.29
C ALA A 508 49.08 3.47 -43.09
N ASN A 509 47.77 3.62 -43.29
CA ASN A 509 46.91 2.69 -44.04
C ASN A 509 45.54 3.35 -44.35
N HIS A 510 45.16 3.35 -45.64
CA HIS A 510 43.90 2.90 -46.28
C HIS A 510 42.47 3.08 -45.65
N PRO A 511 41.41 3.09 -46.50
CA PRO A 511 40.28 4.05 -46.54
C PRO A 511 38.91 3.33 -46.41
N PRO A 512 37.79 3.65 -47.13
CA PRO A 512 37.12 4.89 -47.57
C PRO A 512 35.71 5.03 -46.91
N VAL A 513 34.83 6.02 -47.13
CA VAL A 513 33.88 6.16 -48.26
C VAL A 513 33.13 7.50 -48.11
N THR A 514 33.43 8.41 -49.04
CA THR A 514 32.53 9.27 -49.85
C THR A 514 31.10 9.59 -49.37
N ALA A 515 30.90 10.89 -49.15
CA ALA A 515 29.73 11.70 -49.56
C ALA A 515 29.41 11.54 -51.08
N PRO A 516 28.43 12.21 -51.69
CA PRO A 516 27.09 12.65 -51.25
C PRO A 516 26.01 12.47 -52.37
N ALA A 517 24.82 13.00 -52.07
CA ALA A 517 24.00 13.81 -52.97
C ALA A 517 23.03 13.15 -53.97
N ALA A 518 21.80 13.65 -53.81
CA ALA A 518 20.95 14.23 -54.85
C ALA A 518 19.83 13.33 -55.39
N GLN A 519 18.58 13.68 -55.04
CA GLN A 519 17.64 14.38 -55.93
C GLN A 519 16.17 14.09 -55.59
N SER A 520 15.36 15.11 -55.88
CA SER A 520 13.96 15.07 -56.31
C SER A 520 12.85 14.72 -55.30
N GLN A 521 12.21 15.79 -54.81
CA GLN A 521 10.74 15.88 -54.64
C GLN A 521 10.00 15.74 -56.01
N PRO A 522 8.64 15.78 -56.14
CA PRO A 522 7.55 15.87 -55.13
C PRO A 522 6.29 15.00 -55.41
N ARG A 523 5.29 15.15 -54.50
CA ARG A 523 3.82 15.19 -54.71
C ARG A 523 2.97 13.91 -54.62
N SER A 524 2.11 13.90 -53.59
CA SER A 524 0.63 13.98 -53.67
C SER A 524 -0.19 12.85 -53.03
N GLN A 525 -1.32 13.27 -52.43
CA GLN A 525 -2.58 12.54 -52.19
C GLN A 525 -2.79 11.79 -50.85
N GLN A 526 -3.41 12.55 -49.93
CA GLN A 526 -4.64 12.32 -49.15
C GLN A 526 -5.53 11.05 -49.45
N PRO A 527 -6.58 10.75 -48.65
CA PRO A 527 -6.57 9.77 -47.56
C PRO A 527 -7.68 8.69 -47.71
N HIS A 528 -7.71 7.68 -46.83
CA HIS A 528 -8.96 6.96 -46.56
C HIS A 528 -9.18 6.64 -45.08
N SER A 529 -10.23 7.29 -44.57
CA SER A 529 -11.10 6.90 -43.47
C SER A 529 -11.63 5.47 -43.62
N GLN A 530 -11.90 4.79 -42.50
CA GLN A 530 -13.23 4.28 -42.15
C GLN A 530 -13.20 3.44 -40.88
N GLN A 531 -14.14 3.77 -39.96
CA GLN A 531 -15.09 2.84 -39.31
C GLN A 531 -14.48 1.71 -38.43
N SER A 532 -15.05 1.26 -37.32
CA SER A 532 -16.43 1.27 -36.87
C SER A 532 -16.45 0.57 -35.49
N GLN A 533 -17.34 1.03 -34.63
CA GLN A 533 -18.16 0.23 -33.71
C GLN A 533 -17.56 -0.41 -32.44
N ALA A 534 -18.51 -0.48 -31.51
CA ALA A 534 -18.76 -1.54 -30.55
C ALA A 534 -18.23 -1.33 -29.12
N GLN A 535 -19.17 -0.83 -28.30
CA GLN A 535 -19.36 -1.17 -26.89
C GLN A 535 -19.25 -2.71 -26.65
N PRO A 536 -19.04 -3.17 -25.40
CA PRO A 536 -20.17 -3.37 -24.49
C PRO A 536 -19.93 -3.02 -23.00
N LYS A 537 -21.06 -2.69 -22.35
CA LYS A 537 -21.49 -2.84 -20.93
C LYS A 537 -20.77 -3.97 -20.15
N PRO A 538 -20.74 -4.02 -18.77
CA PRO A 538 -21.97 -3.89 -17.95
C PRO A 538 -21.82 -3.38 -16.50
N GLN A 539 -22.98 -3.07 -15.89
CA GLN A 539 -23.41 -3.31 -14.49
C GLN A 539 -24.58 -2.34 -14.24
N GLY A 540 -25.75 -2.73 -13.74
CA GLY A 540 -25.99 -3.76 -12.74
C GLY A 540 -26.81 -3.09 -11.64
N ASN A 541 -28.13 -3.12 -11.83
CA ASN A 541 -29.26 -2.76 -10.96
C ASN A 541 -29.14 -3.44 -9.54
N PRO A 542 -30.08 -3.32 -8.55
CA PRO A 542 -31.36 -2.58 -8.52
C PRO A 542 -31.86 -2.07 -7.11
N ILE A 543 -33.12 -1.56 -7.07
CA ILE A 543 -34.12 -1.59 -5.96
C ILE A 543 -33.92 -0.56 -4.80
N LYS A 544 -34.84 0.35 -4.43
CA LYS A 544 -36.25 0.13 -4.02
C LYS A 544 -37.08 1.43 -4.00
N THR A 545 -38.33 1.30 -4.40
CA THR A 545 -39.50 2.22 -4.32
C THR A 545 -39.95 2.52 -2.87
N PRO A 546 -40.93 3.44 -2.65
CA PRO A 546 -42.34 3.02 -2.72
C PRO A 546 -43.27 3.99 -3.48
N VAL A 547 -44.33 3.38 -4.02
CA VAL A 547 -45.50 3.97 -4.67
C VAL A 547 -46.64 4.09 -3.65
N ASN A 548 -47.49 5.08 -3.88
CA ASN A 548 -48.84 5.34 -3.36
C ASN A 548 -49.67 4.15 -2.83
N GLY A 549 -50.53 4.48 -1.84
CA GLY A 549 -51.74 3.74 -1.51
C GLY A 549 -52.84 4.65 -0.93
N ASN A 550 -53.93 4.77 -1.68
CA ASN A 550 -55.31 5.13 -1.33
C ASN A 550 -55.63 5.49 0.14
N LYS A 551 -56.08 6.73 0.36
CA LYS A 551 -57.50 7.07 0.61
C LYS A 551 -57.76 8.53 0.29
#